data_AF-A0A7K1U0Y0-F1
#
_entry.id   AF-A0A7K1U0Y0-F1
#
_cell.length_a   1.000
_cell.length_b   1.000
_cell.length_c   1.000
_cell.angle_alpha   90.00
_cell.angle_beta   90.00
_cell.angle_gamma   90.00
#
_symmetry.space_group_name_H-M   'P 1'
#
loop_
_entity.id
_entity.type
_entity.pdbx_description
1 polymer ?
#
loop_
_entity_poly.entity_id
_entity_poly.type
_entity_poly.pdbx_seq_one_letter_code
_entity_poly.pdbx_strand_id
1 'polypeptide(L)'
;MKKTCLLILLTVLSLFNLYAQSPAIGAWKTTSGDNTSLMLITPGYFSIATYNKEGFVSTTGGTWEGTSDDGATTNIEFNSKDSSQVGKHPEAIAKFEGDQLVLTLGNETNTWTRVDDGNSVMAGVWQITGREANGKMNQMKPGARKTIKILTGTKFQWVAINTETGGFFGTGGGTYTFDNGVYTEKIEFFSRDNSRVGASLTFKGVLNGDTWDHSGKSSKGDPIHEEWTRK
;
A
#
# COMPACT_ATOMS: atom_id res chain seq x y z
N MET A 1 -57.85 -25.40 -32.48
CA MET A 1 -57.81 -24.73 -31.16
C MET A 1 -56.39 -24.83 -30.63
N LYS A 2 -55.69 -23.70 -30.50
CA LYS A 2 -54.26 -23.61 -30.19
C LYS A 2 -54.01 -23.94 -28.71
N LYS A 3 -53.09 -24.86 -28.42
CA LYS A 3 -52.54 -25.09 -27.08
C LYS A 3 -51.29 -24.21 -26.94
N THR A 4 -51.36 -23.21 -26.07
CA THR A 4 -50.22 -22.34 -25.73
C THR A 4 -49.37 -23.06 -24.69
N CYS A 5 -48.12 -23.35 -25.04
CA CYS A 5 -47.12 -23.89 -24.12
C CYS A 5 -46.45 -22.69 -23.41
N LEU A 6 -46.66 -22.55 -22.10
CA LEU A 6 -46.05 -21.50 -21.29
C LEU A 6 -44.67 -21.99 -20.84
N LEU A 7 -43.62 -21.46 -21.44
CA LEU A 7 -42.23 -21.71 -21.05
C LEU A 7 -41.89 -20.79 -19.87
N ILE A 8 -41.71 -21.35 -18.67
CA ILE A 8 -41.23 -20.62 -17.49
C ILE A 8 -39.70 -20.62 -17.57
N LEU A 9 -39.11 -19.45 -17.87
CA LEU A 9 -37.67 -19.24 -17.83
C LEU A 9 -37.24 -18.97 -16.38
N LEU A 10 -36.64 -19.96 -15.73
CA LEU A 10 -36.07 -19.82 -14.40
C LEU A 10 -34.71 -19.11 -14.53
N THR A 11 -34.66 -17.79 -14.31
CA THR A 11 -33.40 -17.05 -14.19
C THR A 11 -32.71 -17.44 -12.89
N VAL A 12 -31.63 -18.22 -13.00
CA VAL A 12 -30.70 -18.48 -11.90
C VAL A 12 -29.96 -17.17 -11.60
N LEU A 13 -30.40 -16.44 -10.58
CA LEU A 13 -29.59 -15.38 -9.98
C LEU A 13 -28.42 -16.07 -9.25
N SER A 14 -27.25 -16.09 -9.89
CA SER A 14 -26.00 -16.40 -9.22
C SER A 14 -25.78 -15.35 -8.12
N LEU A 15 -25.93 -15.80 -6.87
CA LEU A 15 -25.50 -15.08 -5.68
C LEU A 15 -23.97 -14.97 -5.71
N PHE A 16 -23.45 -14.00 -6.47
CA PHE A 16 -22.10 -13.53 -6.23
C PHE A 16 -22.12 -12.87 -4.86
N ASN A 17 -21.49 -13.52 -3.88
CA ASN A 17 -21.10 -12.85 -2.65
C ASN A 17 -20.14 -11.73 -3.05
N LEU A 18 -20.68 -10.53 -3.26
CA LEU A 18 -19.91 -9.30 -3.24
C LEU A 18 -19.35 -9.21 -1.82
N TYR A 19 -18.11 -9.65 -1.62
CA TYR A 19 -17.37 -9.28 -0.42
C TYR A 19 -17.33 -7.74 -0.43
N ALA A 20 -18.12 -7.12 0.44
CA ALA A 20 -18.05 -5.69 0.65
C ALA A 20 -16.60 -5.38 1.03
N GLN A 21 -15.94 -4.53 0.24
CA GLN A 21 -14.59 -4.09 0.52
C GLN A 21 -14.58 -3.44 1.91
N SER A 22 -13.65 -3.84 2.77
CA SER A 22 -13.58 -3.34 4.14
C SER A 22 -13.57 -1.80 4.14
N PRO A 23 -14.35 -1.12 4.99
CA PRO A 23 -14.37 0.35 5.06
C PRO A 23 -13.01 0.94 5.45
N ALA A 24 -12.09 0.10 5.95
CA ALA A 24 -10.71 0.45 6.26
C ALA A 24 -9.85 0.73 5.02
N ILE A 25 -10.17 0.15 3.85
CA ILE A 25 -9.33 0.28 2.66
C ILE A 25 -9.24 1.75 2.23
N GLY A 26 -8.02 2.15 1.83
CA GLY A 26 -7.70 3.50 1.40
C GLY A 26 -6.58 4.14 2.24
N ALA A 27 -6.41 5.44 2.05
CA ALA A 27 -5.46 6.25 2.80
C ALA A 27 -6.16 7.04 3.90
N TRP A 28 -5.48 7.17 5.04
CA TRP A 28 -5.95 7.84 6.24
C TRP A 28 -4.84 8.74 6.80
N LYS A 29 -5.20 9.88 7.38
CA LYS A 29 -4.24 10.84 7.91
C LYS A 29 -4.62 11.31 9.30
N THR A 30 -3.63 11.50 10.15
CA THR A 30 -3.77 12.22 11.41
C THR A 30 -2.58 13.18 11.61
N THR A 31 -2.75 14.15 12.50
CA THR A 31 -1.74 15.16 12.82
C THR A 31 -1.63 15.30 14.33
N SER A 32 -0.41 15.32 14.85
CA SER A 32 -0.12 15.54 16.27
C SER A 32 1.08 16.47 16.41
N GLY A 33 0.84 17.68 16.90
CA GLY A 33 1.83 18.77 16.84
C GLY A 33 2.29 19.03 15.41
N ASP A 34 3.60 19.04 15.19
CA ASP A 34 4.21 19.23 13.87
C ASP A 34 4.22 17.96 12.99
N ASN A 35 3.87 16.80 13.55
CA ASN A 35 3.93 15.52 12.84
C ASN A 35 2.64 15.23 12.08
N THR A 36 2.79 14.81 10.83
CA THR A 36 1.74 14.17 10.03
C THR A 36 2.01 12.67 9.98
N SER A 37 0.99 11.86 10.26
CA SER A 37 1.01 10.42 10.05
C SER A 37 0.06 10.06 8.91
N LEU A 38 0.56 9.31 7.93
CA LEU A 38 -0.18 8.77 6.81
C LEU A 38 -0.24 7.26 6.95
N MET A 39 -1.45 6.72 7.00
CA MET A 39 -1.72 5.29 7.04
C MET A 39 -2.29 4.85 5.69
N LEU A 40 -1.71 3.82 5.10
CA LEU A 40 -2.19 3.19 3.87
C LEU A 40 -2.69 1.80 4.20
N ILE A 41 -3.92 1.49 3.82
CA ILE A 41 -4.54 0.18 4.02
C ILE A 41 -4.98 -0.37 2.66
N THR A 42 -4.47 -1.55 2.33
CA THR A 42 -4.84 -2.36 1.18
C THR A 42 -5.36 -3.70 1.68
N PRO A 43 -6.04 -4.51 0.85
CA PRO A 43 -6.38 -5.87 1.24
C PRO A 43 -5.12 -6.63 1.70
N GLY A 44 -5.11 -7.13 2.93
CA GLY A 44 -4.01 -7.93 3.47
C GLY A 44 -2.77 -7.17 3.95
N TYR A 45 -2.68 -5.84 3.77
CA TYR A 45 -1.48 -5.08 4.16
C TYR A 45 -1.77 -3.65 4.60
N PHE A 46 -0.98 -3.16 5.54
CA PHE A 46 -1.03 -1.77 5.99
C PHE A 46 0.38 -1.19 6.19
N SER A 47 0.46 0.14 6.12
CA SER A 47 1.63 0.89 6.58
C SER A 47 1.23 2.19 7.24
N ILE A 48 2.04 2.66 8.17
CA ILE A 48 1.93 3.97 8.82
C ILE A 48 3.28 4.65 8.68
N ALA A 49 3.33 5.81 8.05
CA ALA A 49 4.52 6.66 7.95
C ALA A 49 4.26 7.99 8.64
N THR A 50 5.18 8.41 9.50
CA THR A 50 5.16 9.70 10.19
C THR A 50 6.29 10.58 9.66
N TYR A 51 5.98 11.82 9.36
CA TYR A 51 6.91 12.81 8.85
C TYR A 51 6.47 14.23 9.24
N ASN A 52 7.37 15.19 9.15
CA ASN A 52 7.11 16.60 9.41
C ASN A 52 7.96 17.47 8.47
N LYS A 53 8.02 18.79 8.73
CA LYS A 53 8.80 19.75 7.94
C LYS A 53 10.31 19.45 7.90
N GLU A 54 10.84 18.79 8.93
CA GLU A 54 12.26 18.40 9.03
C GLU A 54 12.54 17.10 8.28
N GLY A 55 11.50 16.31 8.01
CA GLY A 55 11.55 15.15 7.14
C GLY A 55 10.86 13.92 7.72
N PHE A 56 11.32 12.75 7.27
CA PHE A 56 10.84 11.46 7.75
C PHE A 56 11.15 11.26 9.24
N VAL A 57 10.17 10.79 10.01
CA VAL A 57 10.30 10.50 11.45
C VAL A 57 10.34 8.99 11.70
N SER A 58 9.34 8.24 11.23
CA SER A 58 9.27 6.79 11.44
C SER A 58 8.28 6.11 10.49
N THR A 59 8.40 4.79 10.34
CA THR A 59 7.35 3.98 9.73
C THR A 59 7.22 2.62 10.39
N THR A 60 6.01 2.07 10.39
CA THR A 60 5.72 0.69 10.74
C THR A 60 4.65 0.13 9.80
N GLY A 61 4.58 -1.18 9.66
CA GLY A 61 3.57 -1.82 8.83
C GLY A 61 3.80 -3.32 8.71
N GLY A 62 2.91 -3.95 7.97
CA GLY A 62 2.90 -5.38 7.78
C GLY A 62 1.55 -5.89 7.31
N THR A 63 1.30 -7.18 7.50
CA THR A 63 0.06 -7.80 7.06
C THR A 63 -1.05 -7.63 8.10
N TRP A 64 -2.29 -7.72 7.64
CA TRP A 64 -3.45 -7.79 8.52
C TRP A 64 -4.52 -8.71 7.93
N GLU A 65 -5.28 -9.35 8.81
CA GLU A 65 -6.41 -10.20 8.48
C GLU A 65 -7.55 -9.90 9.46
N GLY A 66 -8.78 -9.81 8.97
CA GLY A 66 -9.96 -9.57 9.81
C GLY A 66 -11.07 -8.83 9.08
N THR A 67 -12.16 -8.58 9.81
CA THR A 67 -13.30 -7.76 9.38
C THR A 67 -13.33 -6.47 10.19
N SER A 68 -14.02 -5.44 9.68
CA SER A 68 -14.18 -4.17 10.42
C SER A 68 -14.88 -4.33 11.76
N ASP A 69 -15.66 -5.41 11.93
CA ASP A 69 -16.64 -5.52 13.00
C ASP A 69 -16.10 -6.32 14.21
N ASP A 70 -15.14 -7.22 13.99
CA ASP A 70 -14.57 -8.11 15.02
C ASP A 70 -13.08 -7.82 15.32
N GLY A 71 -12.55 -6.71 14.78
CA GLY A 71 -11.14 -6.38 14.85
C GLY A 71 -10.28 -7.14 13.82
N ALA A 72 -9.03 -6.72 13.71
CA ALA A 72 -8.04 -7.32 12.83
C ALA A 72 -6.82 -7.82 13.61
N THR A 73 -6.32 -8.99 13.22
CA THR A 73 -5.01 -9.48 13.63
C THR A 73 -3.97 -8.90 12.69
N THR A 74 -2.93 -8.29 13.25
CA THR A 74 -1.82 -7.76 12.46
C THR A 74 -0.60 -8.66 12.58
N ASN A 75 0.36 -8.50 11.67
CA ASN A 75 1.71 -9.03 11.80
C ASN A 75 2.67 -7.93 11.36
N ILE A 76 3.48 -7.43 12.29
CA ILE A 76 4.43 -6.37 12.00
C ILE A 76 5.60 -6.94 11.21
N GLU A 77 5.74 -6.53 9.95
CA GLU A 77 6.86 -6.91 9.10
C GLU A 77 8.02 -5.91 9.17
N PHE A 78 7.73 -4.67 9.58
CA PHE A 78 8.76 -3.65 9.77
C PHE A 78 8.35 -2.59 10.78
N ASN A 79 9.36 -2.07 11.48
CA ASN A 79 9.26 -0.89 12.31
C ASN A 79 10.64 -0.19 12.30
N SER A 80 10.69 1.04 11.78
CA SER A 80 11.95 1.75 11.58
C SER A 80 12.54 2.32 12.87
N LYS A 81 11.77 2.38 13.96
CA LYS A 81 12.18 2.93 15.26
C LYS A 81 12.53 1.84 16.26
N ASP A 82 11.82 0.72 16.22
CA ASP A 82 12.02 -0.41 17.13
C ASP A 82 11.84 -1.74 16.39
N SER A 83 12.96 -2.33 15.96
CA SER A 83 12.95 -3.61 15.24
C SER A 83 12.49 -4.79 16.11
N SER A 84 12.45 -4.66 17.45
CA SER A 84 11.93 -5.71 18.33
C SER A 84 10.42 -5.92 18.17
N GLN A 85 9.72 -5.02 17.48
CA GLN A 85 8.30 -5.17 17.17
C GLN A 85 8.05 -6.11 15.98
N VAL A 86 9.06 -6.41 15.16
CA VAL A 86 8.89 -7.29 13.99
C VAL A 86 8.54 -8.71 14.43
N GLY A 87 7.52 -9.29 13.80
CA GLY A 87 6.93 -10.58 14.15
C GLY A 87 5.94 -10.53 15.31
N LYS A 88 5.63 -9.36 15.87
CA LYS A 88 4.53 -9.21 16.85
C LYS A 88 3.19 -9.03 16.15
N HIS A 89 2.13 -9.37 16.87
CA HIS A 89 0.75 -9.37 16.40
C HIS A 89 -0.16 -8.49 17.26
N PRO A 90 0.06 -7.16 17.32
CA PRO A 90 -0.84 -6.29 18.06
C PRO A 90 -2.27 -6.38 17.49
N GLU A 91 -3.25 -6.43 18.37
CA GLU A 91 -4.66 -6.33 17.98
C GLU A 91 -4.95 -4.94 17.39
N ALA A 92 -5.80 -4.91 16.37
CA ALA A 92 -6.29 -3.69 15.75
C ALA A 92 -7.81 -3.62 15.86
N ILE A 93 -8.33 -2.61 16.54
CA ILE A 93 -9.77 -2.36 16.67
C ILE A 93 -10.08 -1.05 15.95
N ALA A 94 -10.96 -1.13 14.95
CA ALA A 94 -11.34 0.00 14.11
C ALA A 94 -12.82 0.34 14.32
N LYS A 95 -13.12 1.63 14.48
CA LYS A 95 -14.49 2.16 14.48
C LYS A 95 -14.61 3.27 13.45
N PHE A 96 -15.62 3.18 12.60
CA PHE A 96 -15.84 4.10 11.49
C PHE A 96 -17.05 4.99 11.75
N GLU A 97 -16.88 6.29 11.50
CA GLU A 97 -17.96 7.28 11.49
C GLU A 97 -17.75 8.22 10.29
N GLY A 98 -18.39 7.88 9.16
CA GLY A 98 -18.16 8.58 7.89
C GLY A 98 -16.70 8.51 7.44
N ASP A 99 -16.07 9.68 7.31
CA ASP A 99 -14.65 9.83 6.94
C ASP A 99 -13.71 9.86 8.15
N GLN A 100 -14.18 9.47 9.33
CA GLN A 100 -13.35 9.28 10.51
C GLN A 100 -13.16 7.79 10.83
N LEU A 101 -11.94 7.46 11.24
CA LEU A 101 -11.54 6.16 11.76
C LEU A 101 -10.90 6.36 13.14
N VAL A 102 -11.50 5.78 14.17
CA VAL A 102 -10.84 5.60 15.47
C VAL A 102 -10.18 4.22 15.45
N LEU A 103 -8.84 4.20 15.42
CA LEU A 103 -8.04 2.99 15.40
C LEU A 103 -7.29 2.87 16.73
N THR A 104 -7.52 1.75 17.42
CA THR A 104 -6.65 1.26 18.48
C THR A 104 -5.73 0.19 17.91
N LEU A 105 -4.42 0.42 17.92
CA LEU A 105 -3.39 -0.55 17.53
C LEU A 105 -2.53 -0.86 18.75
N GLY A 106 -2.65 -2.08 19.29
CA GLY A 106 -2.08 -2.41 20.59
C GLY A 106 -2.66 -1.51 21.69
N ASN A 107 -1.81 -0.71 22.33
CA ASN A 107 -2.21 0.19 23.42
C ASN A 107 -2.39 1.65 22.97
N GLU A 108 -2.19 1.96 21.69
CA GLU A 108 -2.28 3.32 21.16
C GLU A 108 -3.59 3.52 20.43
N THR A 109 -4.33 4.57 20.77
CA THR A 109 -5.58 4.94 20.10
C THR A 109 -5.43 6.30 19.42
N ASN A 110 -5.74 6.35 18.14
CA ASN A 110 -5.67 7.57 17.33
C ASN A 110 -6.94 7.73 16.48
N THR A 111 -7.33 8.98 16.24
CA THR A 111 -8.39 9.31 15.29
C THR A 111 -7.75 9.76 13.98
N TRP A 112 -8.24 9.20 12.88
CA TRP A 112 -7.74 9.41 11.52
C TRP A 112 -8.86 9.93 10.64
N THR A 113 -8.51 10.83 9.73
CA THR A 113 -9.41 11.35 8.69
C THR A 113 -9.06 10.70 7.35
N ARG A 114 -10.08 10.29 6.60
CA ARG A 114 -9.92 9.69 5.28
C ARG A 114 -9.23 10.66 4.31
N VAL A 115 -8.35 10.12 3.47
CA VAL A 115 -7.64 10.82 2.39
C VAL A 115 -8.12 10.32 1.03
N ASP A 116 -8.24 9.00 0.88
CA ASP A 116 -8.87 8.36 -0.27
C ASP A 116 -9.51 7.02 0.14
N ASP A 117 -10.25 6.42 -0.78
CA ASP A 117 -11.02 5.18 -0.60
C ASP A 117 -10.32 3.94 -1.19
N GLY A 118 -9.06 4.09 -1.65
CA GLY A 118 -8.32 2.99 -2.28
C GLY A 118 -8.72 2.67 -3.71
N ASN A 119 -9.59 3.45 -4.35
CA ASN A 119 -10.04 3.17 -5.72
C ASN A 119 -9.00 3.59 -6.76
N SER A 120 -8.20 2.62 -7.22
CA SER A 120 -7.25 2.79 -8.33
C SER A 120 -6.88 1.43 -8.92
N VAL A 121 -6.58 1.38 -10.22
CA VAL A 121 -6.05 0.17 -10.88
C VAL A 121 -4.70 -0.25 -10.32
N MET A 122 -3.95 0.71 -9.74
CA MET A 122 -2.66 0.49 -9.10
C MET A 122 -2.79 0.11 -7.62
N ALA A 123 -3.97 0.27 -7.00
CA ALA A 123 -4.13 0.03 -5.56
C ALA A 123 -3.80 -1.43 -5.20
N GLY A 124 -3.07 -1.64 -4.12
CA GLY A 124 -2.57 -2.94 -3.67
C GLY A 124 -1.11 -2.91 -3.23
N VAL A 125 -0.59 -4.08 -2.87
CA VAL A 125 0.84 -4.26 -2.56
C VAL A 125 1.55 -4.86 -3.75
N TRP A 126 2.64 -4.21 -4.14
CA TRP A 126 3.49 -4.63 -5.24
C TRP A 126 4.86 -4.95 -4.69
N GLN A 127 5.42 -6.09 -5.03
CA GLN A 127 6.79 -6.45 -4.67
C GLN A 127 7.66 -6.43 -5.91
N ILE A 128 8.85 -5.85 -5.81
CA ILE A 128 9.83 -5.93 -6.91
C ILE A 128 10.25 -7.40 -7.11
N THR A 129 10.13 -7.89 -8.33
CA THR A 129 10.45 -9.27 -8.74
C THR A 129 11.50 -9.33 -9.83
N GLY A 130 11.73 -8.24 -10.56
CA GLY A 130 12.76 -8.16 -11.58
C GLY A 130 13.47 -6.82 -11.57
N ARG A 131 14.75 -6.82 -11.94
CA ARG A 131 15.50 -5.59 -12.19
C ARG A 131 16.45 -5.77 -13.37
N GLU A 132 16.48 -4.80 -14.26
CA GLU A 132 17.42 -4.78 -15.36
C GLU A 132 18.84 -4.51 -14.85
N ALA A 133 19.79 -5.32 -15.32
CA ALA A 133 21.22 -5.02 -15.22
C ALA A 133 21.90 -5.41 -16.53
N ASN A 134 22.76 -4.54 -17.04
CA ASN A 134 23.48 -4.74 -18.30
C ASN A 134 22.56 -5.06 -19.49
N GLY A 135 21.40 -4.39 -19.58
CA GLY A 135 20.43 -4.58 -20.66
C GLY A 135 19.63 -5.89 -20.62
N LYS A 136 19.71 -6.65 -19.52
CA LYS A 136 18.95 -7.88 -19.32
C LYS A 136 18.13 -7.81 -18.03
N MET A 137 16.86 -8.20 -18.10
CA MET A 137 16.00 -8.35 -16.92
C MET A 137 16.48 -9.54 -16.08
N ASN A 138 16.79 -9.29 -14.81
CA ASN A 138 17.19 -10.32 -13.85
C ASN A 138 16.08 -10.52 -12.83
N GLN A 139 15.57 -11.74 -12.76
CA GLN A 139 14.55 -12.12 -11.79
C GLN A 139 15.15 -12.25 -10.39
N MET A 140 14.46 -11.70 -9.40
CA MET A 140 14.84 -11.70 -8.00
C MET A 140 14.32 -12.96 -7.32
N LYS A 141 15.15 -13.55 -6.46
CA LYS A 141 14.71 -14.69 -5.64
C LYS A 141 13.80 -14.18 -4.52
N PRO A 142 12.61 -14.78 -4.33
CA PRO A 142 11.80 -14.51 -3.14
C PRO A 142 12.59 -14.81 -1.87
N GLY A 143 12.37 -14.01 -0.83
CA GLY A 143 13.00 -14.19 0.47
C GLY A 143 12.60 -13.09 1.45
N ALA A 144 13.11 -13.17 2.67
CA ALA A 144 12.78 -12.24 3.75
C ALA A 144 13.18 -10.79 3.44
N ARG A 145 14.27 -10.59 2.70
CA ARG A 145 14.64 -9.28 2.18
C ARG A 145 13.77 -8.96 0.95
N LYS A 146 12.89 -7.97 1.09
CA LYS A 146 11.99 -7.53 0.02
C LYS A 146 11.88 -6.01 -0.04
N THR A 147 11.56 -5.51 -1.23
CA THR A 147 11.09 -4.13 -1.41
C THR A 147 9.67 -4.20 -1.93
N ILE A 148 8.76 -3.54 -1.23
CA ILE A 148 7.36 -3.47 -1.61
C ILE A 148 6.95 -2.02 -1.83
N LYS A 149 5.91 -1.81 -2.63
CA LYS A 149 5.19 -0.57 -2.80
C LYS A 149 3.74 -0.81 -2.43
N ILE A 150 3.26 -0.11 -1.41
CA ILE A 150 1.88 -0.08 -0.97
C ILE A 150 1.22 1.11 -1.66
N LEU A 151 0.20 0.86 -2.48
CA LEU A 151 -0.56 1.91 -3.18
C LEU A 151 -2.03 1.85 -2.79
N THR A 152 -2.62 3.02 -2.60
CA THR A 152 -4.06 3.24 -2.38
C THR A 152 -4.61 4.02 -3.57
N GLY A 153 -5.70 4.80 -3.42
CA GLY A 153 -6.28 5.53 -4.54
C GLY A 153 -5.33 6.59 -5.10
N THR A 154 -4.69 7.36 -4.21
CA THR A 154 -3.86 8.51 -4.55
C THR A 154 -2.51 8.51 -3.84
N LYS A 155 -2.34 7.68 -2.81
CA LYS A 155 -1.13 7.63 -1.99
C LYS A 155 -0.33 6.37 -2.21
N PHE A 156 0.99 6.50 -2.10
CA PHE A 156 1.91 5.38 -2.15
C PHE A 156 2.97 5.48 -1.04
N GLN A 157 3.52 4.32 -0.69
CA GLN A 157 4.75 4.19 0.07
C GLN A 157 5.52 3.01 -0.49
N TRP A 158 6.80 3.18 -0.81
CA TRP A 158 7.71 2.04 -0.98
C TRP A 158 8.54 1.84 0.29
N VAL A 159 8.85 0.60 0.63
CA VAL A 159 9.69 0.25 1.78
C VAL A 159 10.58 -0.94 1.44
N ALA A 160 11.87 -0.84 1.77
CA ALA A 160 12.85 -1.91 1.63
C ALA A 160 13.19 -2.47 3.01
N ILE A 161 12.91 -3.75 3.23
CA ILE A 161 12.93 -4.39 4.56
C ILE A 161 13.52 -5.80 4.53
N ASN A 162 13.82 -6.35 5.71
CA ASN A 162 14.01 -7.77 5.95
C ASN A 162 13.04 -8.20 7.06
N THR A 163 12.08 -9.05 6.71
CA THR A 163 10.99 -9.47 7.61
C THR A 163 11.41 -10.49 8.67
N GLU A 164 12.54 -11.16 8.50
CA GLU A 164 13.08 -12.11 9.48
C GLU A 164 13.96 -11.40 10.52
N THR A 165 14.83 -10.48 10.06
CA THR A 165 15.78 -9.80 10.94
C THR A 165 15.28 -8.46 11.47
N GLY A 166 14.15 -7.98 10.96
CA GLY A 166 13.64 -6.63 11.20
C GLY A 166 14.49 -5.52 10.58
N GLY A 167 15.37 -5.85 9.63
CA GLY A 167 16.23 -4.89 8.95
C GLY A 167 15.42 -3.87 8.16
N PHE A 168 15.61 -2.58 8.42
CA PHE A 168 15.00 -1.48 7.67
C PHE A 168 16.04 -0.79 6.79
N PHE A 169 15.82 -0.78 5.47
CA PHE A 169 16.77 -0.26 4.49
C PHE A 169 16.34 1.07 3.86
N GLY A 170 15.10 1.49 4.06
CA GLY A 170 14.62 2.82 3.68
C GLY A 170 13.18 2.79 3.18
N THR A 171 12.58 3.97 3.14
CA THR A 171 11.22 4.17 2.64
C THR A 171 11.06 5.56 2.05
N GLY A 172 10.18 5.69 1.07
CA GLY A 172 9.69 6.97 0.59
C GLY A 172 8.22 6.85 0.21
N GLY A 173 7.51 7.97 0.20
CA GLY A 173 6.09 7.97 -0.13
C GLY A 173 5.54 9.36 -0.33
N GLY A 174 4.27 9.40 -0.72
CA GLY A 174 3.56 10.64 -1.04
C GLY A 174 2.36 10.37 -1.93
N THR A 175 2.15 11.23 -2.93
CA THR A 175 1.06 11.08 -3.90
C THR A 175 1.56 10.47 -5.20
N TYR A 176 0.68 9.77 -5.90
CA TYR A 176 0.96 9.31 -7.25
C TYR A 176 -0.23 9.50 -8.20
N THR A 177 0.06 9.47 -9.49
CA THR A 177 -0.94 9.29 -10.56
C THR A 177 -0.49 8.17 -11.50
N PHE A 178 -1.44 7.53 -12.18
CA PHE A 178 -1.15 6.56 -13.23
C PHE A 178 -2.11 6.76 -14.41
N ASP A 179 -1.65 7.52 -15.40
CA ASP A 179 -2.46 7.95 -16.53
C ASP A 179 -1.75 7.67 -17.85
N ASN A 180 -2.43 7.04 -18.81
CA ASN A 180 -1.92 6.77 -20.15
C ASN A 180 -0.52 6.10 -20.17
N GLY A 181 -0.28 5.15 -19.25
CA GLY A 181 1.00 4.43 -19.15
C GLY A 181 2.13 5.23 -18.52
N VAL A 182 1.80 6.34 -17.84
CA VAL A 182 2.75 7.19 -17.13
C VAL A 182 2.43 7.14 -15.64
N TYR A 183 3.39 6.68 -14.84
CA TYR A 183 3.33 6.68 -13.39
C TYR A 183 4.16 7.84 -12.84
N THR A 184 3.52 8.77 -12.13
CA THR A 184 4.18 9.95 -11.57
C THR A 184 4.08 9.93 -10.06
N GLU A 185 5.22 10.05 -9.37
CA GLU A 185 5.31 10.16 -7.92
C GLU A 185 5.64 11.60 -7.52
N LYS A 186 4.98 12.10 -6.48
CA LYS A 186 5.38 13.33 -5.78
C LYS A 186 5.75 12.97 -4.35
N ILE A 187 7.02 13.20 -4.01
CA ILE A 187 7.61 12.76 -2.75
C ILE A 187 7.20 13.69 -1.60
N GLU A 188 6.52 13.14 -0.58
CA GLU A 188 6.15 13.84 0.66
C GLU A 188 7.12 13.53 1.80
N PHE A 189 7.72 12.33 1.79
CA PHE A 189 8.75 11.93 2.75
C PHE A 189 9.74 10.96 2.13
N PHE A 190 10.99 11.00 2.60
CA PHE A 190 12.03 10.05 2.19
C PHE A 190 13.05 9.84 3.32
N SER A 191 13.21 8.61 3.80
CA SER A 191 14.03 8.30 4.98
C SER A 191 15.54 8.36 4.76
N ARG A 192 16.00 8.40 3.51
CA ARG A 192 17.44 8.38 3.17
C ARG A 192 17.96 9.73 2.68
N ASP A 193 17.08 10.61 2.20
CA ASP A 193 17.48 11.89 1.62
C ASP A 193 16.30 12.88 1.64
N ASN A 194 16.27 13.74 2.66
CA ASN A 194 15.21 14.72 2.82
C ASN A 194 15.23 15.82 1.73
N SER A 195 16.36 16.02 1.05
CA SER A 195 16.46 17.02 -0.04
C SER A 195 15.58 16.69 -1.25
N ARG A 196 15.05 15.47 -1.32
CA ARG A 196 14.16 15.00 -2.38
C ARG A 196 12.68 15.24 -2.10
N VAL A 197 12.30 15.69 -0.91
CA VAL A 197 10.91 16.03 -0.61
C VAL A 197 10.45 17.17 -1.51
N GLY A 198 9.26 17.05 -2.08
CA GLY A 198 8.70 17.96 -3.08
C GLY A 198 9.12 17.65 -4.53
N ALA A 199 10.09 16.75 -4.76
CA ALA A 199 10.44 16.33 -6.10
C ALA A 199 9.30 15.51 -6.75
N SER A 200 9.17 15.66 -8.08
CA SER A 200 8.32 14.82 -8.90
C SER A 200 9.16 13.90 -9.77
N LEU A 201 8.86 12.60 -9.74
CA LEU A 201 9.52 11.57 -10.53
C LEU A 201 8.49 10.98 -11.50
N THR A 202 8.87 10.80 -12.75
CA THR A 202 7.97 10.28 -13.79
C THR A 202 8.59 9.06 -14.42
N PHE A 203 7.77 8.03 -14.59
CA PHE A 203 8.16 6.74 -15.07
C PHE A 203 7.16 6.25 -16.12
N LYS A 204 7.66 5.49 -17.08
CA LYS A 204 6.80 4.66 -17.92
C LYS A 204 6.30 3.49 -17.08
N GLY A 205 5.03 3.15 -17.22
CA GLY A 205 4.40 2.02 -16.55
C GLY A 205 3.50 1.23 -17.50
N VAL A 206 3.63 -0.09 -17.51
CA VAL A 206 2.73 -0.99 -18.24
C VAL A 206 2.19 -2.04 -17.28
N LEU A 207 0.87 -2.05 -17.09
CA LEU A 207 0.18 -3.07 -16.30
C LEU A 207 -0.28 -4.23 -17.20
N ASN A 208 0.09 -5.45 -16.82
CA ASN A 208 -0.33 -6.68 -17.46
C ASN A 208 -0.85 -7.65 -16.38
N GLY A 209 -2.12 -7.51 -16.00
CA GLY A 209 -2.69 -8.24 -14.87
C GLY A 209 -2.01 -7.86 -13.56
N ASP A 210 -1.36 -8.83 -12.93
CA ASP A 210 -0.63 -8.66 -11.66
C ASP A 210 0.84 -8.32 -11.84
N THR A 211 1.30 -8.07 -13.07
CA THR A 211 2.66 -7.63 -13.37
C THR A 211 2.67 -6.17 -13.80
N TRP A 212 3.62 -5.42 -13.28
CA TRP A 212 3.87 -4.02 -13.59
C TRP A 212 5.31 -3.82 -14.07
N ASP A 213 5.48 -3.46 -15.33
CA ASP A 213 6.75 -3.01 -15.92
C ASP A 213 6.93 -1.51 -15.61
N HIS A 214 8.03 -1.17 -14.95
CA HIS A 214 8.30 0.16 -14.42
C HIS A 214 9.69 0.64 -14.87
N SER A 215 9.77 1.71 -15.65
CA SER A 215 11.05 2.22 -16.15
C SER A 215 11.14 3.74 -16.20
N GLY A 216 12.33 4.28 -16.02
CA GLY A 216 12.56 5.73 -16.02
C GLY A 216 13.89 6.11 -15.38
N LYS A 217 13.92 7.24 -14.69
CA LYS A 217 15.09 7.70 -13.93
C LYS A 217 14.78 7.77 -12.45
N SER A 218 15.68 7.25 -11.63
CA SER A 218 15.64 7.42 -10.18
C SER A 218 15.77 8.89 -9.79
N SER A 219 15.56 9.19 -8.51
CA SER A 219 15.81 10.52 -7.95
C SER A 219 17.24 11.02 -8.18
N LYS A 220 18.22 10.12 -8.27
CA LYS A 220 19.62 10.45 -8.56
C LYS A 220 19.91 10.67 -10.05
N GLY A 221 18.94 10.41 -10.93
CA GLY A 221 19.10 10.51 -12.38
C GLY A 221 19.53 9.20 -13.05
N ASP A 222 19.89 8.18 -12.26
CA ASP A 222 20.28 6.86 -12.77
C ASP A 222 19.09 6.16 -13.44
N PRO A 223 19.28 5.47 -14.58
CA PRO A 223 18.22 4.71 -15.22
C PRO A 223 17.77 3.56 -14.31
N ILE A 224 16.45 3.33 -14.29
CA ILE A 224 15.84 2.17 -13.64
C ILE A 224 14.90 1.48 -14.61
N HIS A 225 14.89 0.15 -14.54
CA HIS A 225 13.91 -0.70 -15.19
C HIS A 225 13.68 -1.90 -14.27
N GLU A 226 12.47 -1.99 -13.76
CA GLU A 226 12.05 -2.87 -12.69
C GLU A 226 10.74 -3.55 -13.08
N GLU A 227 10.58 -4.79 -12.66
CA GLU A 227 9.33 -5.52 -12.76
C GLU A 227 8.79 -5.72 -11.34
N TRP A 228 7.51 -5.41 -11.16
CA TRP A 228 6.81 -5.53 -9.90
C TRP A 228 5.64 -6.51 -10.06
N THR A 229 5.40 -7.34 -9.05
CA THR A 229 4.27 -8.28 -9.01
C THR A 229 3.36 -7.97 -7.83
N ARG A 230 2.05 -7.93 -8.07
CA ARG A 230 1.02 -7.76 -7.05
C ARG A 230 1.01 -8.95 -6.07
N LYS A 231 0.74 -8.68 -4.80
CA LYS A 231 0.65 -9.68 -3.72
C LYS A 231 -0.75 -9.74 -3.13
#